data_AF-A0A4M3JVG9-F1
#
_entry.id   AF-A0A4M3JVG9-F1
#
_cell.length_a   1.000
_cell.length_b   1.000
_cell.length_c   1.000
_cell.angle_alpha   90.00
_cell.angle_beta   90.00
_cell.angle_gamma   90.00
#
_symmetry.space_group_name_H-M   'P 1'
#
loop_
_entity.id
_entity.type
_entity.pdbx_description
1 polymer ?
#
loop_
_entity_poly.entity_id
_entity_poly.type
_entity_poly.pdbx_seq_one_letter_code
_entity_poly.pdbx_strand_id
1 'polypeptide(L)' 'MNKQELIEKYEEYENGLFDIGARVACQLFLKDLEQLDKPQPVKVKKFVADFIAEQKKLGHTLSYSIDASMSDIVAEWY' A
#
# COMPACT_ATOMS: atom_id res chain seq x y z
N MET A 1 8.42 -19.25 0.09
CA MET A 1 9.62 -18.41 0.17
C MET A 1 9.21 -17.11 0.82
N ASN A 2 9.81 -16.77 1.95
CA ASN A 2 9.57 -15.51 2.64
C ASN A 2 10.25 -14.36 1.88
N LYS A 3 9.83 -13.12 2.13
CA LYS A 3 10.45 -11.92 1.56
C LYS A 3 11.95 -11.85 1.89
N GLN A 4 12.33 -12.19 3.12
CA GLN A 4 13.74 -12.18 3.52
C GLN A 4 14.59 -13.16 2.70
N GLU A 5 14.09 -14.38 2.50
CA GLU A 5 14.74 -15.40 1.67
C GLU A 5 14.84 -14.97 0.19
N LEU A 6 13.86 -14.21 -0.31
CA LEU A 6 13.88 -13.65 -1.65
C LEU A 6 14.95 -12.55 -1.79
N ILE A 7 15.07 -11.66 -0.80
CA ILE A 7 16.10 -10.62 -0.78
C ILE A 7 17.49 -11.25 -0.80
N GLU A 8 17.76 -12.20 0.11
CA GLU A 8 19.05 -12.90 0.17
C GLU A 8 19.41 -13.57 -1.17
N LYS A 9 18.44 -14.22 -1.81
CA LYS A 9 18.64 -14.84 -3.13
C LYS A 9 19.02 -13.82 -4.20
N TYR A 10 18.42 -12.63 -4.21
CA TYR A 10 18.73 -11.58 -5.19
C TYR A 10 20.05 -10.87 -4.90
N GLU A 11 20.47 -10.75 -3.63
CA GLU A 11 21.81 -10.26 -3.26
C GLU A 11 22.91 -11.23 -3.74
N GLU A 12 22.69 -12.55 -3.59
CA GLU A 12 23.61 -13.55 -4.11
C GLU A 12 23.72 -13.47 -5.65
N TYR A 13 22.60 -13.28 -6.35
CA TYR A 13 22.61 -13.05 -7.79
C TYR A 13 23.35 -11.77 -8.17
N GLU A 14 23.13 -10.66 -7.47
CA GLU A 14 23.82 -9.40 -7.76
C GLU A 14 25.34 -9.55 -7.67
N ASN A 15 25.83 -10.25 -6.65
CA ASN A 15 27.27 -10.49 -6.45
C ASN A 15 27.90 -11.35 -7.56
N GLY A 16 27.11 -12.21 -8.21
CA GLY A 16 27.55 -13.03 -9.35
C GLY A 16 27.44 -12.34 -10.72
N LEU A 17 26.86 -11.13 -10.79
CA LEU A 17 26.65 -10.43 -12.06
C LEU A 17 27.84 -9.57 -12.46
N PHE A 18 28.40 -9.87 -13.63
CA PHE A 18 29.43 -9.07 -14.29
C PHE A 18 28.85 -8.06 -15.29
N ASP A 19 27.63 -8.31 -15.79
CA ASP A 19 26.93 -7.41 -16.68
C ASP A 19 26.33 -6.23 -15.89
N ILE A 20 26.72 -5.01 -16.27
CA ILE A 20 26.30 -3.78 -15.59
C ILE A 20 24.78 -3.59 -15.69
N GLY A 21 24.19 -3.91 -16.83
CA GLY A 21 22.74 -3.76 -17.05
C GLY A 21 21.93 -4.72 -16.17
N ALA A 22 22.34 -5.99 -16.12
CA ALA A 22 21.75 -7.00 -15.26
C ALA A 22 21.90 -6.63 -13.78
N ARG A 23 23.06 -6.10 -13.39
CA ARG A 23 23.30 -5.67 -12.00
C ARG A 23 22.38 -4.53 -11.59
N VAL A 24 22.21 -3.52 -12.45
CA VAL A 24 21.27 -2.41 -12.22
C VAL A 24 19.83 -2.90 -12.12
N ALA A 25 19.42 -3.84 -12.98
CA ALA A 25 18.09 -4.44 -12.89
C ALA A 25 17.89 -5.21 -11.56
N CYS A 26 18.87 -5.99 -11.11
CA CYS A 26 18.82 -6.68 -9.82
C CYS A 26 18.70 -5.70 -8.63
N GLN A 27 19.45 -4.60 -8.64
CA GLN A 27 19.34 -3.57 -7.62
C GLN A 27 17.95 -2.91 -7.57
N LEU A 28 17.31 -2.71 -8.73
CA LEU A 28 15.93 -2.21 -8.79
C LEU A 28 14.96 -3.20 -8.14
N PHE A 29 15.08 -4.49 -8.44
CA PHE A 29 14.23 -5.52 -7.82
C PHE A 29 14.41 -5.58 -6.30
N LEU A 30 15.64 -5.54 -5.79
CA LEU A 30 15.92 -5.49 -4.35
C LEU A 30 15.25 -4.28 -3.69
N LYS A 31 15.37 -3.10 -4.31
CA LYS A 31 14.77 -1.85 -3.82
C LYS A 31 13.24 -1.89 -3.80
N ASP A 32 12.61 -2.54 -4.78
CA ASP A 32 11.17 -2.73 -4.81
C ASP A 32 10.71 -3.71 -3.71
N LEU A 33 11.45 -4.81 -3.53
CA LEU A 33 11.21 -5.78 -2.46
C LEU A 33 11.29 -5.13 -1.08
N GLU A 34 12.29 -4.29 -0.82
CA GLU A 34 12.38 -3.55 0.44
C GLU A 34 11.16 -2.64 0.69
N GLN A 35 10.67 -1.97 -0.37
CA GLN A 35 9.52 -1.07 -0.29
C GLN A 35 8.18 -1.79 -0.10
N LEU A 36 8.08 -3.08 -0.43
CA LEU A 36 6.84 -3.85 -0.26
C LEU A 36 6.34 -3.92 1.20
N ASP A 37 7.22 -3.81 2.21
CA ASP A 37 6.79 -3.74 3.62
C ASP A 37 6.62 -2.32 4.14
N LYS A 38 7.06 -1.31 3.39
CA LYS A 38 6.88 0.07 3.83
C LYS A 38 5.41 0.42 3.65
N PRO A 39 4.71 0.86 4.72
CA PRO A 39 3.34 1.31 4.57
C PRO A 39 3.34 2.47 3.57
N GLN A 40 2.69 2.26 2.41
CA GLN A 40 2.51 3.35 1.47
C GLN A 40 1.61 4.40 2.13
N PRO A 41 1.94 5.69 2.07
CA PRO A 41 1.06 6.73 2.54
C PRO A 41 -0.24 6.63 1.73
N VAL A 42 -1.33 6.25 2.40
CA VAL A 42 -2.65 6.19 1.77
C VAL A 42 -2.93 7.61 1.27
N LYS A 43 -3.08 7.78 -0.05
CA LYS A 43 -3.59 9.03 -0.63
C LYS A 43 -5.07 9.13 -0.30
N VAL A 44 -5.37 9.48 0.94
CA VAL A 44 -6.71 9.82 1.38
C VAL A 44 -7.13 11.06 0.59
N LYS A 45 -8.16 10.92 -0.25
CA LYS A 45 -8.70 12.07 -0.97
C LYS A 45 -9.09 13.13 0.05
N LYS A 46 -8.76 14.40 -0.23
CA LYS A 46 -8.99 15.53 0.70
C LYS A 46 -10.43 15.57 1.24
N PHE A 47 -11.41 15.18 0.41
CA PHE A 47 -12.81 15.11 0.81
C PHE A 47 -13.09 14.15 1.98
N VAL A 48 -12.28 13.12 2.20
CA VAL A 48 -12.47 12.15 3.30
C VAL A 48 -12.15 12.80 4.64
N ALA A 49 -11.13 13.66 4.69
CA ALA A 49 -10.82 14.42 5.90
C ALA A 49 -11.93 15.43 6.22
N ASP A 50 -12.44 16.13 5.20
CA ASP A 50 -13.55 17.07 5.33
C ASP A 50 -14.83 16.34 5.77
N PHE A 51 -15.12 15.16 5.21
CA PHE A 51 -16.24 14.31 5.61
C PHE A 51 -16.14 13.88 7.08
N ILE A 52 -14.99 13.35 7.51
CA ILE A 52 -14.78 12.93 8.91
C ILE A 52 -14.96 14.11 9.88
N ALA A 53 -14.51 15.31 9.51
CA ALA A 53 -14.66 16.51 10.33
C ALA A 53 -16.15 16.90 10.50
N GLU A 54 -16.94 16.88 9.44
CA GLU A 54 -18.38 17.15 9.51
C GLU A 54 -19.15 16.09 10.28
N GLN A 55 -18.85 14.80 10.09
CA GLN A 55 -19.51 13.72 10.86
C GLN A 55 -19.24 13.85 12.37
N LYS A 56 -18.01 14.23 12.76
CA LYS A 56 -17.66 14.53 14.16
C LYS A 56 -18.44 15.73 14.71
N LYS A 57 -18.63 16.78 13.90
CA LYS A 57 -19.41 17.97 14.29
C LYS A 57 -20.88 17.65 14.50
N LEU A 58 -21.44 16.73 13.72
CA LEU A 58 -22.82 16.26 13.85
C LEU A 58 -23.01 15.24 14.99
N GLY A 59 -21.92 14.79 15.63
CA GLY A 59 -21.97 13.81 16.71
C GLY A 59 -22.29 12.39 16.23
N HIS A 60 -22.11 12.11 14.94
CA HIS A 60 -22.38 10.79 14.38
C HIS A 60 -21.30 9.79 14.79
N THR A 61 -21.70 8.53 14.94
CA THR A 61 -20.76 7.43 15.13
C THR A 61 -20.05 7.11 13.82
N LEU A 62 -18.87 6.50 13.92
CA LEU A 62 -18.13 6.04 12.74
C LEU A 62 -18.94 5.02 11.93
N SER A 63 -19.68 4.12 12.60
CA SER A 63 -20.53 3.13 11.93
C SER A 63 -21.60 3.80 11.05
N TYR A 64 -22.36 4.73 11.61
CA TYR A 64 -23.38 5.47 10.87
C TYR A 64 -22.81 6.24 9.68
N SER A 65 -21.64 6.84 9.88
CA SER A 65 -20.95 7.60 8.83
C SER A 65 -20.50 6.70 7.66
N ILE A 66 -20.10 5.47 7.95
CA ILE A 66 -19.73 4.48 6.92
C ILE A 66 -20.99 4.07 6.15
N ASP A 67 -22.05 3.70 6.86
CA ASP A 67 -23.32 3.29 6.24
C ASP A 67 -23.90 4.40 5.34
N ALA A 68 -23.89 5.64 5.81
CA ALA A 68 -24.38 6.79 5.06
C ALA A 68 -23.51 7.19 3.86
N SER A 69 -22.26 6.70 3.78
CA SER A 69 -21.33 6.98 2.67
C SER A 69 -21.14 5.80 1.72
N MET A 70 -21.81 4.67 1.98
CA MET A 70 -21.82 3.53 1.07
C MET A 70 -22.47 3.92 -0.26
N SER A 71 -21.76 3.69 -1.36
CA SER A 71 -22.32 3.72 -2.71
C SER A 71 -23.39 2.63 -2.85
N ASP A 72 -24.41 2.86 -3.67
CA ASP A 72 -25.47 1.89 -3.99
C ASP A 72 -24.91 0.51 -4.37
N ILE A 73 -23.72 0.45 -4.98
CA ILE A 73 -23.01 -0.78 -5.36
C ILE A 73 -22.68 -1.68 -4.16
N VAL A 74 -22.45 -1.12 -2.97
CA VAL A 74 -22.11 -1.86 -1.76
C VAL A 74 -23.37 -2.30 -0.99
N ALA A 75 -24.51 -1.64 -1.22
CA ALA A 75 -25.79 -2.02 -0.63
C ALA A 75 -26.34 -3.34 -1.20
N GLU A 76 -25.91 -3.74 -2.40
CA GLU A 76 -26.34 -4.99 -3.07
C GLU A 76 -25.75 -6.28 -2.45
N TRP A 77 -24.84 -6.17 -1.49
CA TRP A 77 -24.17 -7.33 -0.85
C TRP A 77 -24.78 -7.73 0.51
N TYR A 78 -25.87 -7.08 0.92
CA TYR A 78 -26.69 -7.40 2.09
C TYR A 78 -28.05 -7.96 1.67
#